data_AF-A0A660WJB1-F1
#
_entry.id   AF-A0A660WJB1-F1
#
_cell.length_a   1.000
_cell.length_b   1.000
_cell.length_c   1.000
_cell.angle_alpha   90.00
_cell.angle_beta   90.00
_cell.angle_gamma   90.00
#
_symmetry.space_group_name_H-M   'P 1'
#
loop_
_entity.id
_entity.type
_entity.pdbx_description
1 polymer ?
#
loop_
_entity_poly.entity_id
_entity_poly.type
_entity_poly.pdbx_seq_one_letter_code
_entity_poly.pdbx_strand_id
1 'polypeptide(L)'
;MNIQHFSKICIIVLITGGILTLQRKSNHLFAKSENILLSASTEKTTAIPRDWKEYSNPDVDFVFKYPNDWEIKKEYEYKSAACKMNPECEGIRVVELGKIGDRKVLISINLPQCSGIRYDVLPGNNWICLLDDDPETLNVYKKIKESFRVISESNKISFLSPEKGEKWKIGEIHTIKISQPLERFYPFCHLILYTLDGKSAGIVFCKIQKGQTSFKWDTETLYNYCGCGLKGKYKKVKPGIYRIGIVREAKENRIIALSGPFSILPPQHKKDLKLSDFPEVFKENTLIVTGDNISGFEMRTVNGIVDYLEKKGYSVLVKKYSEIKEKDRRNYNLIIVGIPGKNPLLEEIYGMTDAVKVTDKYPGQYKGVIEILRNPWNKEKAVLLVEGSDGFGVEGAGERIKRESISVGRRSLIVKFSSCSKKIQSPILSKVFPDVKFYKAIIKPAKPPGVGIIGVYKGKEYLMPEDFNYLVIDCGIDFKKSNKIDLAKAFIIISNPALSKVSFSDFNLKDEDELKVRVKAVYLFETWKKEKKTEEEWRFVIKNNQFLTVQKKIVFPEREAHIIEYFIHFYRR
;
A
#
# COMPACT_ATOMS: atom_id res chain seq x y z
N MET A 1 51.24 32.19 33.81
CA MET A 1 50.68 31.02 33.11
C MET A 1 49.88 30.22 34.14
N ASN A 2 48.57 30.39 34.15
CA ASN A 2 47.62 29.75 35.06
C ASN A 2 46.42 29.33 34.19
N ILE A 3 46.14 28.03 34.11
CA ILE A 3 44.93 27.49 33.48
C ILE A 3 44.18 26.75 34.59
N GLN A 4 43.10 27.36 35.08
CA GLN A 4 42.14 26.73 35.97
C GLN A 4 41.06 26.02 35.14
N HIS A 5 40.88 24.73 35.43
CA HIS A 5 39.74 23.93 35.00
C HIS A 5 38.46 24.36 35.73
N PHE A 6 37.38 24.60 34.99
CA PHE A 6 36.02 24.62 35.52
C PHE A 6 35.31 23.30 35.16
N SER A 7 34.87 22.58 36.19
CA SER A 7 33.93 21.48 36.10
C SER A 7 32.49 22.04 35.97
N LYS A 8 31.72 21.51 35.01
CA LYS A 8 30.26 21.74 34.94
C LYS A 8 29.54 20.47 35.38
N ILE A 9 28.85 20.59 36.51
CA ILE A 9 27.81 19.66 36.97
C ILE A 9 26.50 20.08 36.29
N CYS A 10 25.89 19.17 35.52
CA CYS A 10 24.54 19.35 35.00
C CYS A 10 23.52 18.80 36.00
N ILE A 11 22.68 19.68 36.53
CA ILE A 11 21.43 19.33 37.24
C ILE A 11 20.32 19.30 36.19
N ILE A 12 19.66 18.15 36.02
CA ILE A 12 18.44 18.00 35.22
C ILE A 12 17.26 18.29 36.15
N VAL A 13 16.53 19.37 35.88
CA VAL A 13 15.22 19.66 36.50
C VAL A 13 14.13 19.16 35.55
N LEU A 14 13.30 18.23 36.05
CA LEU A 14 12.08 17.76 35.41
C LEU A 14 10.99 18.83 35.57
N ILE A 15 10.53 19.43 34.47
CA ILE A 15 9.32 20.26 34.42
C ILE A 15 8.17 19.40 33.90
N THR A 16 7.15 19.21 34.74
CA THR A 16 5.88 18.57 34.42
C THR A 16 5.02 19.51 33.57
N GLY A 17 4.52 19.00 32.44
CA GLY A 17 3.68 19.73 31.50
C GLY A 17 2.21 19.79 31.91
N GLY A 18 1.59 20.95 31.70
CA GLY A 18 0.15 21.14 31.64
C GLY A 18 -0.18 22.04 30.45
N ILE A 19 -0.80 21.48 29.40
CA ILE A 19 -1.27 22.23 28.24
C ILE A 19 -2.74 22.60 28.48
N LEU A 20 -3.00 23.91 28.63
CA LEU A 20 -4.33 24.52 28.62
C LEU A 20 -4.71 24.84 27.16
N THR A 21 -5.79 24.25 26.68
CA THR A 21 -6.37 24.54 25.36
C THR A 21 -7.40 25.67 25.51
N LEU A 22 -7.10 26.83 24.90
CA LEU A 22 -8.00 27.98 24.79
C LEU A 22 -8.86 27.85 23.52
N GLN A 23 -10.16 27.57 23.69
CA GLN A 23 -11.16 27.64 22.62
C GLN A 23 -11.51 29.11 22.33
N ARG A 24 -11.23 29.56 21.11
CA ARG A 24 -11.62 30.88 20.60
C ARG A 24 -12.95 30.74 19.84
N LYS A 25 -14.04 31.25 20.43
CA LYS A 25 -15.34 31.44 19.76
C LYS A 25 -15.23 32.62 18.78
N SER A 26 -15.54 32.40 17.51
CA SER A 26 -15.76 33.45 16.52
C SER A 26 -17.26 33.59 16.26
N ASN A 27 -17.80 34.78 16.51
CA ASN A 27 -19.16 35.19 16.19
C ASN A 27 -19.35 35.31 14.67
N HIS A 28 -20.39 34.69 14.13
CA HIS A 28 -20.88 34.94 12.77
C HIS A 28 -22.05 35.92 12.83
N LEU A 29 -21.90 37.03 12.11
CA LEU A 29 -22.91 38.07 11.86
C LEU A 29 -23.99 37.56 10.90
N PHE A 30 -25.23 37.92 11.23
CA PHE A 30 -26.44 37.77 10.43
C PHE A 30 -26.38 38.62 9.16
N ALA A 31 -26.74 38.03 8.02
CA ALA A 31 -27.17 38.76 6.83
C ALA A 31 -28.61 38.34 6.50
N LYS A 32 -29.52 39.32 6.53
CA LYS A 32 -30.92 39.23 6.09
C LYS A 32 -30.97 38.89 4.59
N SER A 33 -31.76 37.89 4.22
CA SER A 33 -32.21 37.69 2.84
C SER A 33 -33.67 38.10 2.73
N GLU A 34 -33.96 39.11 1.91
CA GLU A 34 -35.30 39.53 1.55
C GLU A 34 -35.97 38.52 0.62
N ASN A 35 -37.22 38.21 0.91
CA ASN A 35 -38.11 37.39 0.09
C ASN A 35 -38.53 38.19 -1.15
N ILE A 36 -38.17 37.73 -2.33
CA ILE A 36 -38.81 38.14 -3.59
C ILE A 36 -39.87 37.09 -3.92
N LEU A 37 -41.14 37.48 -3.78
CA LEU A 37 -42.28 36.75 -4.33
C LEU A 37 -42.20 36.77 -5.86
N LEU A 38 -41.99 35.60 -6.47
CA LEU A 38 -42.29 35.34 -7.88
C LEU A 38 -43.73 34.82 -7.97
N SER A 39 -44.62 35.65 -8.52
CA SER A 39 -45.97 35.24 -8.90
C SER A 39 -45.89 34.32 -10.13
N ALA A 40 -46.37 33.09 -9.98
CA ALA A 40 -46.56 32.17 -11.08
C ALA A 40 -47.76 32.61 -11.92
N SER A 41 -47.52 33.13 -13.13
CA SER A 41 -48.56 33.22 -14.15
C SER A 41 -48.77 31.83 -14.74
N THR A 42 -49.98 31.32 -14.66
CA THR A 42 -50.40 30.09 -15.31
C THR A 42 -50.60 30.39 -16.80
N GLU A 43 -49.55 30.22 -17.61
CA GLU A 43 -49.67 30.24 -19.07
C GLU A 43 -50.58 29.10 -19.52
N LYS A 44 -51.80 29.47 -19.94
CA LYS A 44 -52.74 28.59 -20.63
C LYS A 44 -52.04 28.04 -21.87
N THR A 45 -51.76 26.74 -21.89
CA THR A 45 -51.24 26.02 -23.05
C THR A 45 -52.26 26.15 -24.19
N THR A 46 -52.00 27.04 -25.15
CA THR A 46 -52.87 27.21 -26.30
C THR A 46 -52.64 26.03 -27.23
N ALA A 47 -53.69 25.25 -27.47
CA ALA A 47 -53.63 24.12 -28.40
C ALA A 47 -53.11 24.60 -29.77
N ILE A 48 -52.14 23.88 -30.34
CA ILE A 48 -51.62 24.16 -31.68
C ILE A 48 -52.79 24.05 -32.67
N PRO A 49 -53.09 25.09 -33.48
CA PRO A 49 -54.16 25.04 -34.48
C PRO A 49 -53.99 23.86 -35.44
N ARG A 50 -55.10 23.29 -35.94
CA ARG A 50 -55.08 22.12 -36.85
C ARG A 50 -54.36 22.39 -38.18
N ASP A 51 -54.04 23.65 -38.47
CA ASP A 51 -53.45 24.10 -39.74
C ASP A 51 -51.91 24.13 -39.72
N TRP A 52 -51.27 23.23 -38.98
CA TRP A 52 -49.82 23.11 -38.89
C TRP A 52 -49.36 21.80 -39.53
N LYS A 53 -48.36 21.86 -40.42
CA LYS A 53 -47.70 20.70 -41.02
C LYS A 53 -46.46 20.31 -40.23
N GLU A 54 -46.07 19.05 -40.35
CA GLU A 54 -44.94 18.47 -39.63
C GLU A 54 -43.74 18.38 -40.55
N TYR A 55 -42.60 18.89 -40.09
CA TYR A 55 -41.30 18.56 -40.65
C TYR A 55 -40.78 17.31 -39.97
N SER A 56 -40.38 16.34 -40.77
CA SER A 56 -39.67 15.14 -40.34
C SER A 56 -38.60 14.83 -41.37
N ASN A 57 -37.35 14.72 -40.93
CA ASN A 57 -36.27 14.21 -41.77
C ASN A 57 -35.62 13.01 -41.04
N PRO A 58 -35.64 11.80 -41.63
CA PRO A 58 -35.10 10.60 -41.00
C PRO A 58 -33.58 10.64 -40.77
N ASP A 59 -32.85 11.50 -41.47
CA ASP A 59 -31.40 11.63 -41.34
C ASP A 59 -30.98 12.49 -40.13
N VAL A 60 -31.89 13.30 -39.59
CA VAL A 60 -31.55 14.37 -38.62
C VAL A 60 -32.16 14.14 -37.24
N ASP A 61 -32.84 13.01 -37.06
CA ASP A 61 -33.37 12.54 -35.78
C ASP A 61 -34.24 13.58 -35.04
N PHE A 62 -34.87 14.55 -35.73
CA PHE A 62 -35.83 15.46 -35.10
C PHE A 62 -37.05 15.79 -35.97
N VAL A 63 -38.16 16.08 -35.30
CA VAL A 63 -39.43 16.54 -35.85
C VAL A 63 -39.87 17.82 -35.19
N PHE A 64 -40.56 18.68 -35.92
CA PHE A 64 -41.27 19.83 -35.37
C PHE A 64 -42.43 20.21 -36.29
N LYS A 65 -43.39 20.97 -35.77
CA LYS A 65 -44.52 21.47 -36.54
C LYS A 65 -44.31 22.93 -36.89
N TYR A 66 -44.82 23.35 -38.05
CA TYR A 66 -44.82 24.75 -38.50
C TYR A 66 -46.11 25.07 -39.29
N PRO A 67 -46.51 26.35 -39.42
CA PRO A 67 -47.77 26.71 -40.06
C PRO A 67 -47.87 26.28 -41.54
N ASN A 68 -49.09 26.05 -42.03
CA ASN A 68 -49.33 25.66 -43.42
C ASN A 68 -48.94 26.74 -44.44
N ASP A 69 -49.13 28.02 -44.08
CA ASP A 69 -48.75 29.22 -44.84
C ASP A 69 -47.26 29.58 -44.74
N TRP A 70 -46.47 28.74 -44.08
CA TRP A 70 -45.01 28.82 -44.01
C TRP A 70 -44.37 27.72 -44.87
N GLU A 71 -43.14 27.93 -45.29
CA GLU A 71 -42.36 26.96 -46.05
C GLU A 71 -40.91 26.89 -45.58
N ILE A 72 -40.27 25.76 -45.88
CA ILE A 72 -38.84 25.58 -45.66
C ILE A 72 -38.14 26.28 -46.83
N LYS A 73 -37.47 27.38 -46.54
CA LYS A 73 -36.74 28.19 -47.52
C LYS A 73 -35.44 27.51 -47.93
N LYS A 74 -34.73 26.92 -46.96
CA LYS A 74 -33.51 26.16 -47.21
C LYS A 74 -33.40 24.99 -46.25
N GLU A 75 -32.89 23.89 -46.75
CA GLU A 75 -32.47 22.74 -45.98
C GLU A 75 -31.11 22.30 -46.52
N TYR A 76 -30.10 22.29 -45.66
CA TYR A 76 -28.74 21.95 -46.06
C TYR A 76 -27.94 21.39 -44.90
N GLU A 77 -26.90 20.62 -45.23
CA GLU A 77 -25.92 20.16 -44.26
C GLU A 77 -24.81 21.21 -44.12
N TYR A 78 -24.67 21.76 -42.92
CA TYR A 78 -23.58 22.67 -42.59
C TYR A 78 -22.38 21.88 -42.05
N LYS A 79 -21.25 21.96 -42.76
CA LYS A 79 -19.95 21.49 -42.26
C LYS A 79 -19.09 22.68 -41.87
N SER A 80 -18.67 22.74 -40.60
CA SER A 80 -17.68 23.72 -40.14
C SER A 80 -16.37 23.57 -40.90
N ALA A 81 -15.50 24.59 -40.88
CA ALA A 81 -14.18 24.50 -41.52
C ALA A 81 -13.38 23.28 -41.03
N ALA A 82 -13.43 23.00 -39.71
CA ALA A 82 -12.81 21.81 -39.13
C ALA A 82 -13.46 20.50 -39.64
N CYS A 83 -14.79 20.48 -39.77
CA CYS A 83 -15.53 19.32 -40.27
C CYS A 83 -15.21 19.04 -41.75
N LYS A 84 -15.02 20.08 -42.58
CA LYS A 84 -14.64 19.92 -44.00
C LYS A 84 -13.28 19.25 -44.19
N MET A 85 -12.37 19.37 -43.22
CA MET A 85 -11.06 18.71 -43.27
C MET A 85 -11.11 17.23 -42.87
N ASN A 86 -12.25 16.74 -42.36
CA ASN A 86 -12.44 15.35 -41.98
C ASN A 86 -13.60 14.72 -42.80
N PRO A 87 -13.34 13.84 -43.77
CA PRO A 87 -14.38 13.25 -44.62
C PRO A 87 -15.42 12.43 -43.84
N GLU A 88 -15.09 11.95 -42.64
CA GLU A 88 -16.00 11.21 -41.76
C GLU A 88 -16.89 12.11 -40.89
N CYS A 89 -16.68 13.44 -40.92
CA CYS A 89 -17.47 14.35 -40.11
C CYS A 89 -18.86 14.55 -40.74
N GLU A 90 -19.89 14.09 -40.01
CA GLU A 90 -21.30 14.39 -40.25
C GLU A 90 -21.53 15.88 -39.93
N GLY A 91 -21.97 16.67 -40.91
CA GLY A 91 -22.34 18.05 -40.70
C GLY A 91 -23.65 18.17 -39.91
N ILE A 92 -24.04 19.40 -39.59
CA ILE A 92 -25.27 19.69 -38.87
C ILE A 92 -26.32 20.09 -39.89
N ARG A 93 -27.50 19.44 -39.89
CA ARG A 93 -28.60 19.87 -40.78
C ARG A 93 -29.19 21.17 -40.28
N VAL A 94 -29.20 22.17 -41.15
CA VAL A 94 -29.82 23.48 -40.95
C VAL A 94 -31.14 23.52 -41.70
N VAL A 95 -32.18 24.01 -41.02
CA VAL A 95 -33.52 24.22 -41.62
C VAL A 95 -33.91 25.68 -41.44
N GLU A 96 -34.12 26.39 -42.53
CA GLU A 96 -34.51 27.81 -42.56
C GLU A 96 -35.97 27.93 -42.99
N LEU A 97 -36.80 28.66 -42.23
CA LEU A 97 -38.24 28.81 -42.44
C LEU A 97 -38.63 30.27 -42.68
N GLY A 98 -39.70 30.46 -43.45
CA GLY A 98 -40.36 31.77 -43.65
C GLY A 98 -41.75 31.62 -44.26
N LYS A 99 -42.49 32.73 -44.37
CA LYS A 99 -43.83 32.73 -44.98
C LYS A 99 -43.79 32.44 -46.48
N ILE A 100 -44.80 31.79 -47.01
CA ILE A 100 -44.94 31.57 -48.46
C ILE A 100 -45.03 32.92 -49.18
N GLY A 101 -44.27 33.07 -50.26
CA GLY A 101 -44.22 34.31 -51.05
C GLY A 101 -43.28 35.40 -50.50
N ASP A 102 -42.88 35.33 -49.23
CA ASP A 102 -41.83 36.19 -48.69
C ASP A 102 -40.44 35.64 -49.08
N ARG A 103 -39.46 36.51 -49.33
CA ARG A 103 -38.06 36.10 -49.56
C ARG A 103 -37.27 35.98 -48.26
N LYS A 104 -37.76 36.53 -47.15
CA LYS A 104 -37.06 36.54 -45.87
C LYS A 104 -37.06 35.16 -45.20
N VAL A 105 -35.94 34.84 -44.56
CA VAL A 105 -35.84 33.77 -43.57
C VAL A 105 -36.13 34.40 -42.22
N LEU A 106 -37.09 33.84 -41.50
CA LEU A 106 -37.58 34.40 -40.24
C LEU A 106 -37.14 33.54 -39.05
N ILE A 107 -37.00 32.23 -39.24
CA ILE A 107 -36.59 31.28 -38.21
C ILE A 107 -35.59 30.29 -38.81
N SER A 108 -34.55 29.95 -38.05
CA SER A 108 -33.61 28.90 -38.45
C SER A 108 -33.39 27.89 -37.32
N ILE A 109 -33.38 26.60 -37.65
CA ILE A 109 -33.00 25.52 -36.75
C ILE A 109 -31.58 25.10 -37.10
N ASN A 110 -30.75 24.99 -36.07
CA ASN A 110 -29.34 24.59 -36.13
C ASN A 110 -28.42 25.49 -36.97
N LEU A 111 -28.83 26.73 -37.23
CA LEU A 111 -27.97 27.68 -37.94
C LEU A 111 -26.71 27.98 -37.11
N PRO A 112 -25.50 27.62 -37.58
CA PRO A 112 -24.26 27.90 -36.87
C PRO A 112 -24.10 29.41 -36.65
N GLN A 113 -23.58 29.79 -35.48
CA GLN A 113 -23.42 31.20 -35.10
C GLN A 113 -24.72 31.99 -35.23
N CYS A 114 -25.76 31.50 -34.56
CA CYS A 114 -27.06 32.13 -34.44
C CYS A 114 -26.93 33.63 -34.08
N SER A 115 -27.00 34.51 -35.08
CA SER A 115 -26.95 35.97 -34.90
C SER A 115 -28.35 36.60 -34.87
N GLY A 116 -29.36 35.77 -34.59
CA GLY A 116 -30.74 36.20 -34.49
C GLY A 116 -31.01 37.09 -33.28
N ILE A 117 -32.15 37.75 -33.28
CA ILE A 117 -32.65 38.59 -32.18
C ILE A 117 -32.88 37.74 -30.92
N ARG A 118 -33.23 36.46 -31.10
CA ARG A 118 -33.41 35.49 -30.01
C ARG A 118 -32.94 34.11 -30.43
N TYR A 119 -32.50 33.32 -29.45
CA TYR A 119 -32.24 31.91 -29.64
C TYR A 119 -32.63 31.10 -28.41
N ASP A 120 -32.94 29.82 -28.61
CA ASP A 120 -33.24 28.85 -27.57
C ASP A 120 -32.60 27.50 -27.90
N VAL A 121 -32.19 26.76 -26.86
CA VAL A 121 -31.71 25.38 -27.00
C VAL A 121 -32.92 24.44 -27.09
N LEU A 122 -32.88 23.55 -28.07
CA LEU A 122 -33.87 22.52 -28.31
C LEU A 122 -33.36 21.13 -27.86
N PRO A 123 -34.25 20.15 -27.64
CA PRO A 123 -33.87 18.76 -27.38
C PRO A 123 -32.85 18.21 -28.39
N GLY A 124 -31.97 17.30 -27.96
CA GLY A 124 -31.01 16.66 -28.87
C GLY A 124 -29.78 17.49 -29.25
N ASN A 125 -29.53 18.64 -28.60
CA ASN A 125 -28.44 19.57 -28.98
C ASN A 125 -28.74 20.34 -30.27
N ASN A 126 -30.02 20.46 -30.58
CA ASN A 126 -30.48 21.36 -31.61
C ASN A 126 -30.66 22.76 -31.00
N TRP A 127 -30.75 23.78 -31.83
CA TRP A 127 -31.09 25.13 -31.39
C TRP A 127 -31.97 25.80 -32.42
N ILE A 128 -32.72 26.80 -31.99
CA ILE A 128 -33.60 27.59 -32.84
C ILE A 128 -33.24 29.05 -32.72
N CYS A 129 -33.24 29.74 -33.85
CA CYS A 129 -32.88 31.14 -34.04
C CYS A 129 -34.08 31.89 -34.57
N LEU A 130 -34.43 33.00 -33.93
CA LEU A 130 -35.40 33.97 -34.39
C LEU A 130 -34.65 35.13 -35.06
N LEU A 131 -34.93 35.39 -36.33
CA LEU A 131 -34.24 36.42 -37.11
C LEU A 131 -35.04 37.72 -37.27
N ASP A 132 -36.35 37.69 -36.97
CA ASP A 132 -37.27 38.83 -37.03
C ASP A 132 -38.12 38.87 -35.74
N ASP A 133 -38.33 40.04 -35.17
CA ASP A 133 -39.03 40.24 -33.90
C ASP A 133 -40.51 40.58 -34.07
N ASP A 134 -41.04 40.46 -35.29
CA ASP A 134 -42.47 40.64 -35.51
C ASP A 134 -43.30 39.67 -34.62
N PRO A 135 -44.44 40.13 -34.06
CA PRO A 135 -45.21 39.34 -33.11
C PRO A 135 -45.69 37.99 -33.62
N GLU A 136 -45.91 37.86 -34.93
CA GLU A 136 -46.39 36.62 -35.56
C GLU A 136 -45.26 35.60 -35.65
N THR A 137 -44.07 36.00 -36.11
CA THR A 137 -42.87 35.15 -36.14
C THR A 137 -42.51 34.71 -34.74
N LEU A 138 -42.57 35.59 -33.74
CA LEU A 138 -42.32 35.22 -32.34
C LEU A 138 -43.31 34.15 -31.83
N ASN A 139 -44.57 34.22 -32.24
CA ASN A 139 -45.58 33.21 -31.89
C ASN A 139 -45.29 31.86 -32.57
N VAL A 140 -44.90 31.89 -33.86
CA VAL A 140 -44.52 30.67 -34.59
C VAL A 140 -43.28 30.02 -33.99
N TYR A 141 -42.28 30.82 -33.64
CA TYR A 141 -41.06 30.39 -32.94
C TYR A 141 -41.35 29.64 -31.64
N LYS A 142 -42.22 30.19 -30.79
CA LYS A 142 -42.62 29.54 -29.52
C LYS A 142 -43.28 28.18 -29.77
N LYS A 143 -44.20 28.11 -30.74
CA LYS A 143 -44.91 26.87 -31.08
C LYS A 143 -44.01 25.81 -31.74
N ILE A 144 -43.06 26.22 -32.58
CA ILE A 144 -42.03 25.31 -33.11
C ILE A 144 -41.27 24.69 -31.94
N LYS A 145 -40.79 25.51 -31.00
CA LYS A 145 -40.09 25.05 -29.80
C LYS A 145 -40.92 24.06 -28.98
N GLU A 146 -42.20 24.33 -28.77
CA GLU A 146 -43.12 23.44 -28.04
C GLU A 146 -43.38 22.12 -28.78
N SER A 147 -43.41 22.14 -30.11
CA SER A 147 -43.64 20.95 -30.94
C SER A 147 -42.39 20.13 -31.23
N PHE A 148 -41.18 20.68 -30.97
CA PHE A 148 -39.93 20.05 -31.33
C PHE A 148 -39.66 18.78 -30.51
N ARG A 149 -39.36 17.68 -31.18
CA ARG A 149 -39.02 16.38 -30.56
C ARG A 149 -37.90 15.71 -31.34
N VAL A 150 -37.09 14.91 -30.65
CA VAL A 150 -36.07 14.05 -31.29
C VAL A 150 -36.74 12.72 -31.62
N ILE A 151 -36.61 12.23 -32.86
CA ILE A 151 -37.24 10.99 -33.37
C ILE A 151 -36.61 9.76 -32.71
N SER A 152 -35.28 9.72 -32.59
CA SER A 152 -34.58 8.55 -32.07
C SER A 152 -34.35 8.62 -30.56
N GLU A 153 -35.36 8.17 -29.79
CA GLU A 153 -35.04 7.50 -28.53
C GLU A 153 -34.38 6.12 -28.75
N SER A 154 -34.35 5.63 -30.00
CA SER A 154 -33.85 4.32 -30.43
C SER A 154 -32.33 4.20 -30.56
N ASN A 155 -31.58 5.31 -30.56
CA ASN A 155 -30.11 5.30 -30.53
C ASN A 155 -29.55 5.70 -29.14
N LYS A 156 -30.31 5.52 -28.07
CA LYS A 156 -29.83 5.75 -26.69
C LYS A 156 -28.73 4.74 -26.38
N ILE A 157 -27.50 5.23 -26.27
CA ILE A 157 -26.42 4.48 -25.63
C ILE A 157 -26.94 4.02 -24.26
N SER A 158 -26.95 2.73 -24.01
CA SER A 158 -27.34 2.15 -22.73
C SER A 158 -26.16 1.45 -22.09
N PHE A 159 -26.16 1.35 -20.77
CA PHE A 159 -25.16 0.57 -20.04
C PHE A 159 -25.57 -0.89 -20.03
N LEU A 160 -24.69 -1.76 -20.51
CA LEU A 160 -24.77 -3.21 -20.35
C LEU A 160 -24.12 -3.66 -19.03
N SER A 161 -23.16 -2.88 -18.51
CA SER A 161 -22.62 -3.04 -17.16
C SER A 161 -22.10 -1.68 -16.65
N PRO A 162 -22.37 -1.28 -15.39
CA PRO A 162 -23.05 -2.06 -14.37
C PRO A 162 -24.55 -2.25 -14.63
N GLU A 163 -25.05 -3.45 -14.38
CA GLU A 163 -26.49 -3.73 -14.36
C GLU A 163 -27.14 -3.15 -13.10
N LYS A 164 -28.45 -2.90 -13.15
CA LYS A 164 -29.19 -2.42 -11.98
C LYS A 164 -29.11 -3.45 -10.85
N GLY A 165 -28.61 -3.03 -9.69
CA GLY A 165 -28.46 -3.86 -8.49
C GLY A 165 -27.15 -4.65 -8.45
N GLU A 166 -26.29 -4.53 -9.47
CA GLU A 166 -24.96 -5.15 -9.46
C GLU A 166 -24.14 -4.67 -8.25
N LYS A 167 -23.29 -5.55 -7.71
CA LYS A 167 -22.47 -5.27 -6.52
C LYS A 167 -21.01 -5.36 -6.90
N TRP A 168 -20.34 -4.22 -6.88
CA TRP A 168 -18.91 -4.10 -7.07
C TRP A 168 -18.22 -3.91 -5.72
N LYS A 169 -16.92 -4.17 -5.63
CA LYS A 169 -16.15 -3.98 -4.40
C LYS A 169 -14.99 -3.05 -4.66
N ILE A 170 -14.76 -2.13 -3.72
CA ILE A 170 -13.63 -1.19 -3.80
C ILE A 170 -12.30 -1.96 -3.94
N GLY A 171 -11.54 -1.60 -4.96
CA GLY A 171 -10.23 -2.17 -5.27
C GLY A 171 -10.27 -3.38 -6.20
N GLU A 172 -11.45 -3.79 -6.68
CA GLU A 172 -11.58 -4.73 -7.79
C GLU A 172 -11.65 -3.96 -9.14
N ILE A 173 -11.11 -4.60 -10.19
CA ILE A 173 -11.20 -4.09 -11.55
C ILE A 173 -12.50 -4.59 -12.17
N HIS A 174 -13.39 -3.66 -12.51
CA HIS A 174 -14.64 -3.96 -13.20
C HIS A 174 -14.60 -3.45 -14.64
N THR A 175 -15.44 -4.03 -15.49
CA THR A 175 -15.56 -3.65 -16.90
C THR A 175 -16.91 -2.97 -17.11
N ILE A 176 -16.89 -1.67 -17.37
CA ILE A 176 -18.06 -0.89 -17.79
C ILE A 176 -18.32 -1.21 -19.25
N LYS A 177 -19.54 -1.61 -19.60
CA LYS A 177 -19.94 -1.93 -20.98
C LYS A 177 -21.10 -1.07 -21.40
N ILE A 178 -21.07 -0.59 -22.63
CA ILE A 178 -22.14 0.20 -23.25
C ILE A 178 -22.61 -0.46 -24.55
N SER A 179 -23.86 -0.19 -24.95
CA SER A 179 -24.52 -0.85 -26.08
C SER A 179 -23.88 -0.57 -27.45
N GLN A 180 -23.24 0.59 -27.60
CA GLN A 180 -22.62 1.02 -28.86
C GLN A 180 -21.44 1.97 -28.61
N PRO A 181 -20.49 2.10 -29.57
CA PRO A 181 -19.34 2.99 -29.44
C PRO A 181 -19.71 4.46 -29.25
N LEU A 182 -18.85 5.23 -28.58
CA LEU A 182 -19.02 6.69 -28.37
C LEU A 182 -18.53 7.55 -29.54
N GLU A 183 -18.56 7.04 -30.77
CA GLU A 183 -17.91 7.68 -31.92
C GLU A 183 -18.43 9.08 -32.22
N ARG A 184 -19.76 9.28 -32.16
CA ARG A 184 -20.40 10.60 -32.35
C ARG A 184 -20.04 11.64 -31.30
N PHE A 185 -19.43 11.23 -30.18
CA PHE A 185 -19.19 12.09 -29.03
C PHE A 185 -17.70 12.18 -28.64
N TYR A 186 -16.81 11.55 -29.41
CA TYR A 186 -15.37 11.63 -29.23
C TYR A 186 -14.81 12.97 -29.76
N PRO A 187 -13.79 13.59 -29.12
CA PRO A 187 -13.01 13.15 -27.96
C PRO A 187 -13.54 13.63 -26.58
N PHE A 188 -14.68 14.32 -26.52
CA PHE A 188 -15.08 15.12 -25.36
C PHE A 188 -16.05 14.42 -24.39
N CYS A 189 -15.92 13.10 -24.24
CA CYS A 189 -16.74 12.31 -23.30
C CYS A 189 -15.99 11.91 -22.05
N HIS A 190 -16.69 11.94 -20.93
CA HIS A 190 -16.21 11.40 -19.65
C HIS A 190 -17.21 10.42 -19.07
N LEU A 191 -16.71 9.37 -18.42
CA LEU A 191 -17.49 8.53 -17.52
C LEU A 191 -17.42 9.14 -16.12
N ILE A 192 -18.57 9.52 -15.56
CA ILE A 192 -18.67 10.16 -14.25
C ILE A 192 -19.46 9.24 -13.31
N LEU A 193 -18.95 9.07 -12.09
CA LEU A 193 -19.66 8.37 -11.04
C LEU A 193 -20.57 9.34 -10.29
N TYR A 194 -21.85 9.03 -10.19
CA TYR A 194 -22.88 9.82 -9.51
C TYR A 194 -23.43 9.09 -8.30
N THR A 195 -23.64 9.80 -7.19
CA THR A 195 -24.45 9.32 -6.07
C THR A 195 -25.93 9.32 -6.42
N LEU A 196 -26.77 8.62 -5.65
CA LEU A 196 -28.22 8.55 -5.91
C LEU A 196 -28.94 9.91 -5.89
N ASP A 197 -28.43 10.89 -5.15
CA ASP A 197 -28.93 12.27 -5.12
C ASP A 197 -28.46 13.11 -6.32
N GLY A 198 -27.80 12.49 -7.31
CA GLY A 198 -27.34 13.12 -8.54
C GLY A 198 -26.05 13.93 -8.40
N LYS A 199 -25.39 13.93 -7.24
CA LYS A 199 -24.08 14.61 -7.08
C LYS A 199 -22.96 13.79 -7.73
N SER A 200 -22.01 14.48 -8.37
CA SER A 200 -20.82 13.84 -8.91
C SER A 200 -19.87 13.41 -7.77
N ALA A 201 -19.51 12.13 -7.75
CA ALA A 201 -18.52 11.58 -6.84
C ALA A 201 -17.08 11.76 -7.37
N GLY A 202 -16.91 11.77 -8.70
CA GLY A 202 -15.66 11.95 -9.43
C GLY A 202 -15.68 11.32 -10.83
N ILE A 203 -14.60 11.50 -11.60
CA ILE A 203 -14.45 10.93 -12.95
C ILE A 203 -13.88 9.51 -12.84
N VAL A 204 -14.46 8.56 -13.58
CA VAL A 204 -13.93 7.22 -13.77
C VAL A 204 -12.75 7.30 -14.74
N PHE A 205 -11.54 7.04 -14.25
CA PHE A 205 -10.33 7.12 -15.07
C PHE A 205 -10.25 5.95 -16.04
N CYS A 206 -10.60 6.19 -17.30
CA CYS A 206 -10.43 5.24 -18.38
C CYS A 206 -10.07 6.00 -19.67
N LYS A 207 -9.18 5.43 -20.49
CA LYS A 207 -8.86 5.97 -21.81
C LYS A 207 -9.94 5.50 -22.77
N ILE A 208 -10.78 6.42 -23.25
CA ILE A 208 -11.77 6.15 -24.30
C ILE A 208 -11.06 6.18 -25.65
N GLN A 209 -11.20 5.11 -26.43
CA GLN A 209 -10.72 5.01 -27.81
C GLN A 209 -11.90 4.99 -28.79
N LYS A 210 -11.68 5.41 -30.04
CA LYS A 210 -12.69 5.31 -31.11
C LYS A 210 -13.13 3.84 -31.26
N GLY A 211 -14.43 3.58 -31.45
CA GLY A 211 -14.97 2.22 -31.54
C GLY A 211 -15.11 1.46 -30.21
N GLN A 212 -14.63 1.99 -29.09
CA GLN A 212 -14.61 1.27 -27.81
C GLN A 212 -15.99 1.24 -27.13
N THR A 213 -16.43 0.04 -26.75
CA THR A 213 -17.70 -0.21 -26.00
C THR A 213 -17.49 -0.73 -24.58
N SER A 214 -16.23 -0.90 -24.16
CA SER A 214 -15.86 -1.59 -22.93
C SER A 214 -14.67 -0.91 -22.24
N PHE A 215 -14.80 -0.56 -20.97
CA PHE A 215 -13.83 0.24 -20.22
C PHE A 215 -13.48 -0.45 -18.89
N LYS A 216 -12.20 -0.70 -18.65
CA LYS A 216 -11.75 -1.22 -17.35
C LYS A 216 -11.61 -0.08 -16.35
N TRP A 217 -12.15 -0.27 -15.15
CA TRP A 217 -12.03 0.68 -14.06
C TRP A 217 -11.60 -0.02 -12.77
N ASP A 218 -10.53 0.48 -12.16
CA ASP A 218 -10.16 0.17 -10.78
C ASP A 218 -11.00 1.03 -9.82
N THR A 219 -11.95 0.38 -9.16
CA THR A 219 -12.90 1.01 -8.24
C THR A 219 -12.28 1.55 -6.95
N GLU A 220 -10.95 1.51 -6.79
CA GLU A 220 -10.25 2.17 -5.68
C GLU A 220 -10.25 3.69 -5.82
N THR A 221 -10.12 4.21 -7.05
CA THR A 221 -9.86 5.64 -7.26
C THR A 221 -10.77 6.28 -8.31
N LEU A 222 -11.04 7.56 -8.10
CA LEU A 222 -11.66 8.49 -9.02
C LEU A 222 -10.71 9.65 -9.29
N TYR A 223 -10.79 10.23 -10.48
CA TYR A 223 -10.11 11.47 -10.78
C TYR A 223 -10.91 12.65 -10.25
N ASN A 224 -10.24 13.60 -9.59
CA ASN A 224 -10.88 14.84 -9.19
C ASN A 224 -11.05 15.76 -10.40
N TYR A 225 -12.19 16.45 -10.46
CA TYR A 225 -12.59 17.27 -11.58
C TYR A 225 -11.73 18.53 -11.66
N CYS A 226 -10.69 18.55 -12.49
CA CYS A 226 -9.94 19.77 -12.81
C CYS A 226 -9.58 19.75 -14.29
N GLY A 227 -9.97 20.81 -14.99
CA GLY A 227 -9.87 20.95 -16.45
C GLY A 227 -8.47 20.71 -17.04
N CYS A 228 -8.47 20.63 -18.36
CA CYS A 228 -7.35 20.37 -19.25
C CYS A 228 -6.03 20.97 -18.73
N GLY A 229 -5.19 20.17 -18.04
CA GLY A 229 -3.84 20.58 -17.65
C GLY A 229 -3.33 20.18 -16.25
N LEU A 230 -4.10 19.50 -15.39
CA LEU A 230 -3.68 19.35 -13.99
C LEU A 230 -3.37 17.91 -13.53
N LYS A 231 -2.26 17.81 -12.78
CA LYS A 231 -1.86 16.74 -11.87
C LYS A 231 -2.97 16.45 -10.84
N GLY A 232 -4.07 15.87 -11.28
CA GLY A 232 -5.25 15.61 -10.46
C GLY A 232 -4.91 14.67 -9.32
N LYS A 233 -5.24 15.09 -8.10
CA LYS A 233 -5.19 14.20 -6.92
C LYS A 233 -6.27 13.14 -7.09
N TYR A 234 -5.88 11.87 -7.06
CA TYR A 234 -6.84 10.77 -6.98
C TYR A 234 -7.66 10.88 -5.69
N LYS A 235 -8.97 10.62 -5.80
CA LYS A 235 -9.90 10.54 -4.67
C LYS A 235 -10.31 9.08 -4.48
N LYS A 236 -10.26 8.58 -3.25
CA LYS A 236 -10.73 7.22 -2.94
C LYS A 236 -12.25 7.14 -3.12
N VAL A 237 -12.72 6.09 -3.78
CA VAL A 237 -14.15 5.75 -3.82
C VAL A 237 -14.60 5.39 -2.41
N LYS A 238 -15.81 5.81 -2.04
CA LYS A 238 -16.45 5.42 -0.77
C LYS A 238 -17.47 4.32 -1.05
N PRO A 239 -17.77 3.45 -0.07
CA PRO A 239 -18.88 2.52 -0.20
C PRO A 239 -20.21 3.27 -0.35
N GLY A 240 -21.11 2.76 -1.18
CA GLY A 240 -22.40 3.41 -1.42
C GLY A 240 -23.12 2.88 -2.65
N ILE A 241 -24.25 3.50 -2.97
CA ILE A 241 -25.03 3.21 -4.19
C ILE A 241 -24.79 4.34 -5.19
N TYR A 242 -24.44 3.96 -6.41
CA TYR A 242 -23.99 4.86 -7.46
C TYR A 242 -24.71 4.61 -8.79
N ARG A 243 -24.54 5.55 -9.72
CA ARG A 243 -24.80 5.41 -11.15
C ARG A 243 -23.56 5.86 -11.92
N ILE A 244 -23.32 5.30 -13.10
CA ILE A 244 -22.31 5.80 -14.03
C ILE A 244 -23.03 6.57 -15.13
N GLY A 245 -22.62 7.81 -15.36
CA GLY A 245 -23.11 8.65 -16.44
C GLY A 245 -22.05 8.85 -17.52
N ILE A 246 -22.47 8.86 -18.78
CA ILE A 246 -21.67 9.36 -19.90
C ILE A 246 -22.00 10.83 -20.07
N VAL A 247 -21.00 11.70 -19.98
CA VAL A 247 -21.20 13.15 -20.03
C VAL A 247 -20.43 13.75 -21.20
N ARG A 248 -21.12 14.57 -21.99
CA ARG A 248 -20.53 15.38 -23.06
C ARG A 248 -20.18 16.75 -22.50
N GLU A 249 -18.92 17.15 -22.67
CA GLU A 249 -18.38 18.46 -22.28
C GLU A 249 -18.52 18.81 -20.79
N ALA A 250 -17.36 18.96 -20.14
CA ALA A 250 -17.25 19.23 -18.71
C ALA A 250 -17.95 20.52 -18.22
N LYS A 251 -18.25 21.48 -19.10
CA LYS A 251 -18.85 22.75 -18.66
C LYS A 251 -20.37 22.67 -18.52
N GLU A 252 -21.03 21.83 -19.32
CA GLU A 252 -22.50 21.77 -19.37
C GLU A 252 -23.07 20.56 -18.63
N ASN A 253 -22.24 19.60 -18.21
CA ASN A 253 -22.64 18.39 -17.47
C ASN A 253 -23.81 17.64 -18.12
N ARG A 254 -23.89 17.66 -19.45
CA ARG A 254 -24.99 17.02 -20.16
C ARG A 254 -24.81 15.50 -20.16
N ILE A 255 -25.69 14.82 -19.43
CA ILE A 255 -25.72 13.36 -19.34
C ILE A 255 -26.34 12.79 -20.63
N ILE A 256 -25.54 12.05 -21.40
CA ILE A 256 -25.94 11.35 -22.63
C ILE A 256 -26.64 10.02 -22.28
N ALA A 257 -26.09 9.31 -21.30
CA ALA A 257 -26.58 8.03 -20.84
C ALA A 257 -26.29 7.88 -19.35
N LEU A 258 -27.16 7.16 -18.64
CA LEU A 258 -27.01 6.91 -17.21
C LEU A 258 -27.32 5.44 -16.91
N SER A 259 -26.45 4.77 -16.17
CA SER A 259 -26.65 3.39 -15.76
C SER A 259 -27.81 3.25 -14.76
N GLY A 260 -28.29 2.02 -14.59
CA GLY A 260 -29.05 1.67 -13.39
C GLY A 260 -28.23 1.88 -12.11
N PRO A 261 -28.90 2.04 -10.95
CA PRO A 261 -28.19 2.12 -9.68
C PRO A 261 -27.51 0.78 -9.35
N PHE A 262 -26.27 0.83 -8.90
CA PHE A 262 -25.46 -0.32 -8.49
C PHE A 262 -24.71 0.01 -7.20
N SER A 263 -24.28 -1.00 -6.46
CA SER A 263 -23.64 -0.83 -5.16
C SER A 263 -22.14 -1.02 -5.27
N ILE A 264 -21.37 -0.12 -4.66
CA ILE A 264 -19.95 -0.30 -4.39
C ILE A 264 -19.80 -0.62 -2.90
N LEU A 265 -19.41 -1.84 -2.61
CA LEU A 265 -19.21 -2.38 -1.27
C LEU A 265 -17.85 -1.94 -0.72
N PRO A 266 -17.68 -1.88 0.63
CA PRO A 266 -16.36 -1.70 1.21
C PRO A 266 -15.36 -2.72 0.66
N PRO A 267 -14.06 -2.38 0.65
CA PRO A 267 -13.05 -3.37 0.30
C PRO A 267 -13.28 -4.58 1.19
N GLN A 268 -13.37 -5.77 0.59
CA GLN A 268 -13.40 -6.98 1.39
C GLN A 268 -12.07 -6.98 2.15
N HIS A 269 -12.12 -6.77 3.47
CA HIS A 269 -10.93 -6.79 4.31
C HIS A 269 -10.34 -8.19 4.19
N LYS A 270 -9.42 -8.37 3.24
CA LYS A 270 -8.62 -9.56 3.19
C LYS A 270 -7.83 -9.57 4.47
N LYS A 271 -7.93 -10.68 5.19
CA LYS A 271 -7.14 -10.98 6.37
C LYS A 271 -5.72 -10.43 6.17
N ASP A 272 -5.31 -9.54 7.07
CA ASP A 272 -3.96 -8.97 7.05
C ASP A 272 -2.95 -10.11 7.07
N LEU A 273 -1.97 -10.04 6.18
CA LEU A 273 -0.92 -11.04 6.11
C LEU A 273 -0.01 -10.92 7.33
N LYS A 274 0.34 -12.06 7.89
CA LYS A 274 1.26 -12.21 9.01
C LYS A 274 2.42 -13.08 8.58
N LEU A 275 3.59 -12.90 9.21
CA LEU A 275 4.76 -13.71 8.88
C LEU A 275 4.48 -15.21 9.09
N SER A 276 3.58 -15.57 10.00
CA SER A 276 3.08 -16.94 10.17
C SER A 276 2.32 -17.53 8.96
N ASP A 277 1.90 -16.71 7.99
CA ASP A 277 1.29 -17.18 6.74
C ASP A 277 2.36 -17.66 5.73
N PHE A 278 3.65 -17.41 5.98
CA PHE A 278 4.77 -18.00 5.24
C PHE A 278 5.11 -19.39 5.84
N PRO A 279 5.38 -20.41 5.00
CA PRO A 279 5.54 -20.34 3.55
C PRO A 279 4.26 -20.56 2.74
N GLU A 280 3.12 -20.82 3.38
CA GLU A 280 1.94 -21.36 2.68
C GLU A 280 1.35 -20.44 1.62
N VAL A 281 1.34 -19.12 1.85
CA VAL A 281 0.87 -18.17 0.82
C VAL A 281 1.79 -18.11 -0.41
N PHE A 282 2.99 -18.69 -0.33
CA PHE A 282 3.99 -18.81 -1.40
C PHE A 282 4.08 -20.22 -1.99
N LYS A 283 3.09 -21.09 -1.75
CA LYS A 283 3.07 -22.45 -2.32
C LYS A 283 3.02 -22.48 -3.84
N GLU A 284 2.32 -21.51 -4.45
CA GLU A 284 2.08 -21.46 -5.88
C GLU A 284 2.56 -20.14 -6.48
N ASN A 285 3.09 -20.22 -7.71
CA ASN A 285 3.50 -19.05 -8.51
C ASN A 285 4.40 -18.10 -7.72
N THR A 286 5.49 -18.62 -7.13
CA THR A 286 6.43 -17.83 -6.35
C THR A 286 7.62 -17.40 -7.21
N LEU A 287 7.93 -16.11 -7.15
CA LEU A 287 9.06 -15.49 -7.83
C LEU A 287 9.93 -14.76 -6.80
N ILE A 288 11.18 -15.19 -6.65
CA ILE A 288 12.20 -14.46 -5.92
C ILE A 288 12.82 -13.43 -6.86
N VAL A 289 12.86 -12.17 -6.44
CA VAL A 289 13.45 -11.06 -7.19
C VAL A 289 14.65 -10.49 -6.44
N THR A 290 15.76 -10.35 -7.14
CA THR A 290 17.00 -9.78 -6.62
C THR A 290 17.38 -8.50 -7.35
N GLY A 291 18.33 -7.72 -6.83
CA GLY A 291 19.00 -6.69 -7.62
C GLY A 291 19.76 -7.27 -8.81
N ASP A 292 20.22 -6.42 -9.74
CA ASP A 292 21.04 -6.87 -10.87
C ASP A 292 22.48 -7.19 -10.45
N ASN A 293 22.97 -6.49 -9.42
CA ASN A 293 24.34 -6.57 -8.90
C ASN A 293 24.36 -7.13 -7.47
N ILE A 294 23.98 -8.38 -7.30
CA ILE A 294 23.81 -8.98 -5.97
C ILE A 294 25.15 -9.38 -5.36
N SER A 295 25.31 -9.14 -4.06
CA SER A 295 26.48 -9.59 -3.31
C SER A 295 26.42 -11.11 -3.04
N GLY A 296 27.56 -11.70 -2.69
CA GLY A 296 27.61 -13.11 -2.28
C GLY A 296 26.73 -13.43 -1.08
N PHE A 297 26.50 -12.46 -0.18
CA PHE A 297 25.58 -12.60 0.96
C PHE A 297 24.12 -12.70 0.52
N GLU A 298 23.71 -11.82 -0.42
CA GLU A 298 22.38 -11.85 -1.02
C GLU A 298 22.16 -13.15 -1.80
N MET A 299 23.14 -13.61 -2.59
CA MET A 299 23.04 -14.87 -3.33
C MET A 299 22.86 -16.08 -2.40
N ARG A 300 23.64 -16.17 -1.31
CA ARG A 300 23.47 -17.24 -0.32
C ARG A 300 22.09 -17.22 0.33
N THR A 301 21.56 -16.04 0.58
CA THR A 301 20.20 -15.85 1.10
C THR A 301 19.15 -16.39 0.13
N VAL A 302 19.26 -16.01 -1.15
CA VAL A 302 18.37 -16.45 -2.22
C VAL A 302 18.40 -17.98 -2.34
N ASN A 303 19.59 -18.57 -2.49
CA ASN A 303 19.74 -20.02 -2.60
C ASN A 303 19.17 -20.74 -1.37
N GLY A 304 19.41 -20.20 -0.16
CA GLY A 304 18.85 -20.78 1.05
C GLY A 304 17.31 -20.74 1.10
N ILE A 305 16.68 -19.69 0.59
CA ILE A 305 15.22 -19.59 0.51
C ILE A 305 14.68 -20.55 -0.56
N VAL A 306 15.35 -20.65 -1.72
CA VAL A 306 15.01 -21.63 -2.77
C VAL A 306 15.04 -23.04 -2.21
N ASP A 307 16.18 -23.46 -1.63
CA ASP A 307 16.35 -24.79 -1.04
C ASP A 307 15.27 -25.11 0.00
N TYR A 308 14.89 -24.13 0.83
CA TYR A 308 13.85 -24.29 1.84
C TYR A 308 12.46 -24.51 1.22
N LEU A 309 12.10 -23.71 0.21
CA LEU A 309 10.79 -23.81 -0.46
C LEU A 309 10.70 -25.07 -1.32
N GLU A 310 11.76 -25.45 -2.03
CA GLU A 310 11.81 -26.68 -2.83
C GLU A 310 11.69 -27.93 -1.95
N LYS A 311 12.31 -27.95 -0.76
CA LYS A 311 12.13 -29.04 0.23
C LYS A 311 10.68 -29.17 0.74
N LYS A 312 9.88 -28.11 0.65
CA LYS A 312 8.43 -28.14 0.93
C LYS A 312 7.60 -28.55 -0.30
N GLY A 313 8.24 -28.77 -1.45
CA GLY A 313 7.60 -29.10 -2.72
C GLY A 313 7.05 -27.90 -3.47
N TYR A 314 7.52 -26.68 -3.18
CA TYR A 314 7.01 -25.44 -3.79
C TYR A 314 7.88 -25.05 -4.98
N SER A 315 7.25 -24.73 -6.12
CA SER A 315 7.95 -24.28 -7.32
C SER A 315 8.33 -22.81 -7.19
N VAL A 316 9.61 -22.51 -7.38
CA VAL A 316 10.16 -21.15 -7.25
C VAL A 316 10.93 -20.76 -8.50
N LEU A 317 10.68 -19.55 -8.99
CA LEU A 317 11.50 -18.91 -10.00
C LEU A 317 12.40 -17.85 -9.36
N VAL A 318 13.60 -17.65 -9.88
CA VAL A 318 14.50 -16.57 -9.46
C VAL A 318 14.78 -15.68 -10.66
N LYS A 319 14.62 -14.37 -10.50
CA LYS A 319 14.94 -13.37 -11.52
C LYS A 319 15.67 -12.18 -10.93
N LYS A 320 16.51 -11.56 -11.75
CA LYS A 320 17.05 -10.23 -11.46
C LYS A 320 16.01 -9.16 -11.77
N TYR A 321 16.18 -7.98 -11.17
CA TYR A 321 15.31 -6.83 -11.39
C TYR A 321 15.15 -6.49 -12.88
N SER A 322 16.23 -6.48 -13.66
CA SER A 322 16.18 -6.19 -15.11
C SER A 322 15.40 -7.22 -15.94
N GLU A 323 15.14 -8.41 -15.40
CA GLU A 323 14.47 -9.51 -16.10
C GLU A 323 12.95 -9.57 -15.81
N ILE A 324 12.48 -8.82 -14.80
CA ILE A 324 11.07 -8.83 -14.42
C ILE A 324 10.25 -7.96 -15.38
N LYS A 325 9.08 -8.47 -15.77
CA LYS A 325 8.10 -7.72 -16.56
C LYS A 325 6.92 -7.31 -15.69
N GLU A 326 6.12 -6.33 -16.12
CA GLU A 326 4.92 -5.91 -15.39
C GLU A 326 3.96 -7.09 -15.11
N LYS A 327 3.83 -8.01 -16.08
CA LYS A 327 3.05 -9.24 -15.91
C LYS A 327 3.56 -10.12 -14.77
N ASP A 328 4.87 -10.17 -14.54
CA ASP A 328 5.46 -10.99 -13.48
C ASP A 328 5.09 -10.40 -12.11
N ARG A 329 5.16 -9.06 -11.99
CA ARG A 329 4.77 -8.34 -10.77
C ARG A 329 3.32 -8.59 -10.37
N ARG A 330 2.41 -8.74 -11.34
CA ARG A 330 0.97 -8.96 -11.10
C ARG A 330 0.61 -10.43 -10.89
N ASN A 331 1.33 -11.37 -11.49
CA ASN A 331 0.91 -12.77 -11.57
C ASN A 331 1.53 -13.66 -10.48
N TYR A 332 2.65 -13.25 -9.89
CA TYR A 332 3.39 -14.04 -8.90
C TYR A 332 3.20 -13.53 -7.47
N ASN A 333 3.35 -14.44 -6.50
CA ASN A 333 3.73 -14.09 -5.14
C ASN A 333 5.22 -13.76 -5.16
N LEU A 334 5.62 -12.60 -4.62
CA LEU A 334 6.98 -12.10 -4.76
C LEU A 334 7.75 -12.23 -3.46
N ILE A 335 8.99 -12.69 -3.53
CA ILE A 335 9.95 -12.60 -2.43
C ILE A 335 11.07 -11.68 -2.88
N ILE A 336 11.20 -10.51 -2.28
CA ILE A 336 12.18 -9.51 -2.68
C ILE A 336 13.37 -9.60 -1.73
N VAL A 337 14.53 -9.94 -2.26
CA VAL A 337 15.76 -10.09 -1.47
C VAL A 337 16.73 -8.98 -1.85
N GLY A 338 17.27 -8.28 -0.85
CA GLY A 338 18.44 -7.42 -1.08
C GLY A 338 18.56 -6.20 -0.17
N ILE A 339 19.52 -5.36 -0.51
CA ILE A 339 19.77 -4.08 0.17
C ILE A 339 19.07 -2.95 -0.62
N PRO A 340 18.32 -2.04 0.04
CA PRO A 340 17.78 -0.84 -0.60
C PRO A 340 18.87 -0.07 -1.37
N GLY A 341 18.53 0.45 -2.55
CA GLY A 341 19.48 1.07 -3.48
C GLY A 341 20.27 0.09 -4.38
N LYS A 342 20.41 -1.19 -4.00
CA LYS A 342 20.96 -2.25 -4.88
C LYS A 342 19.90 -3.08 -5.58
N ASN A 343 18.71 -3.18 -4.97
CA ASN A 343 17.52 -3.75 -5.59
C ASN A 343 16.47 -2.63 -5.77
N PRO A 344 16.36 -2.02 -6.97
CA PRO A 344 15.45 -0.89 -7.20
C PRO A 344 13.98 -1.19 -6.91
N LEU A 345 13.57 -2.46 -6.97
CA LEU A 345 12.19 -2.87 -6.70
C LEU A 345 11.76 -2.58 -5.25
N LEU A 346 12.69 -2.56 -4.30
CA LEU A 346 12.39 -2.20 -2.90
C LEU A 346 11.92 -0.74 -2.80
N GLU A 347 12.57 0.19 -3.50
CA GLU A 347 12.17 1.60 -3.51
C GLU A 347 10.80 1.82 -4.17
N GLU A 348 10.49 1.06 -5.23
CA GLU A 348 9.16 1.07 -5.84
C GLU A 348 8.08 0.62 -4.84
N ILE A 349 8.33 -0.46 -4.10
CA ILE A 349 7.39 -0.98 -3.10
C ILE A 349 7.19 0.02 -1.96
N TYR A 350 8.26 0.66 -1.47
CA TYR A 350 8.14 1.73 -0.46
C TYR A 350 7.31 2.91 -0.96
N GLY A 351 7.37 3.23 -2.25
CA GLY A 351 6.55 4.29 -2.85
C GLY A 351 5.06 3.96 -2.98
N MET A 352 4.71 2.67 -2.96
CA MET A 352 3.35 2.17 -3.18
C MET A 352 2.67 1.62 -1.92
N THR A 353 3.42 1.39 -0.85
CA THR A 353 2.98 0.67 0.34
C THR A 353 3.45 1.35 1.62
N ASP A 354 2.99 0.85 2.77
CA ASP A 354 3.42 1.23 4.11
C ASP A 354 4.51 0.30 4.67
N ALA A 355 5.26 -0.38 3.79
CA ALA A 355 6.37 -1.24 4.20
C ALA A 355 7.43 -0.48 5.03
N VAL A 356 8.05 -1.17 5.99
CA VAL A 356 9.11 -0.62 6.82
C VAL A 356 10.32 -0.31 5.94
N LYS A 357 10.65 0.97 5.80
CA LYS A 357 11.79 1.38 4.98
C LYS A 357 13.12 1.04 5.67
N VAL A 358 13.91 0.16 5.04
CA VAL A 358 15.30 -0.09 5.42
C VAL A 358 16.20 0.97 4.80
N THR A 359 17.17 1.44 5.57
CA THR A 359 18.18 2.42 5.17
C THR A 359 19.55 1.96 5.64
N ASP A 360 20.59 2.74 5.33
CA ASP A 360 21.93 2.57 5.89
C ASP A 360 21.95 2.71 7.42
N LYS A 361 21.02 3.49 8.01
CA LYS A 361 20.92 3.74 9.46
C LYS A 361 19.94 2.83 10.19
N TYR A 362 18.84 2.44 9.56
CA TYR A 362 17.78 1.62 10.15
C TYR A 362 17.60 0.32 9.35
N PRO A 363 17.47 -0.86 9.98
CA PRO A 363 17.43 -1.14 11.43
C PRO A 363 18.78 -1.01 12.16
N GLY A 364 19.84 -0.71 11.41
CA GLY A 364 21.20 -0.58 11.87
C GLY A 364 22.10 -1.62 11.22
N GLN A 365 23.40 -1.41 11.35
CA GLN A 365 24.40 -2.33 10.77
C GLN A 365 24.17 -3.78 11.25
N TYR A 366 24.37 -4.73 10.34
CA TYR A 366 24.20 -6.18 10.55
C TYR A 366 22.78 -6.59 10.93
N LYS A 367 21.78 -5.73 10.72
CA LYS A 367 20.38 -6.06 10.96
C LYS A 367 19.60 -6.08 9.65
N GLY A 368 18.65 -7.00 9.60
CA GLY A 368 17.70 -7.17 8.52
C GLY A 368 16.27 -6.91 8.97
N VAL A 369 15.38 -6.74 8.01
CA VAL A 369 13.94 -6.73 8.20
C VAL A 369 13.34 -7.85 7.36
N ILE A 370 12.40 -8.58 7.96
CA ILE A 370 11.52 -9.50 7.25
C ILE A 370 10.12 -8.94 7.39
N GLU A 371 9.45 -8.69 6.28
CA GLU A 371 8.09 -8.15 6.29
C GLU A 371 7.24 -8.80 5.20
N ILE A 372 6.01 -9.18 5.54
CA ILE A 372 5.03 -9.68 4.57
C ILE A 372 3.89 -8.68 4.37
N LEU A 373 3.50 -8.46 3.13
CA LEU A 373 2.43 -7.53 2.78
C LEU A 373 1.68 -8.00 1.53
N ARG A 374 0.58 -7.34 1.21
CA ARG A 374 -0.14 -7.58 -0.05
C ARG A 374 0.67 -7.03 -1.21
N ASN A 375 0.66 -7.75 -2.32
CA ASN A 375 1.37 -7.32 -3.52
C ASN A 375 0.73 -6.02 -4.06
N PRO A 376 1.49 -4.91 -4.21
CA PRO A 376 0.94 -3.62 -4.59
C PRO A 376 0.43 -3.58 -6.03
N TRP A 377 0.86 -4.52 -6.90
CA TRP A 377 0.38 -4.65 -8.26
C TRP A 377 -0.81 -5.61 -8.39
N ASN A 378 -1.02 -6.49 -7.41
CA ASN A 378 -2.16 -7.41 -7.34
C ASN A 378 -2.46 -7.81 -5.89
N LYS A 379 -3.54 -7.28 -5.30
CA LYS A 379 -3.92 -7.54 -3.90
C LYS A 379 -4.35 -9.00 -3.62
N GLU A 380 -4.50 -9.86 -4.63
CA GLU A 380 -4.67 -11.31 -4.46
C GLU A 380 -3.36 -12.03 -4.11
N LYS A 381 -2.20 -11.42 -4.42
CA LYS A 381 -0.87 -12.00 -4.21
C LYS A 381 -0.20 -11.40 -2.97
N ALA A 382 0.84 -12.07 -2.50
CA ALA A 382 1.67 -11.64 -1.39
C ALA A 382 3.03 -11.14 -1.87
N VAL A 383 3.65 -10.27 -1.07
CA VAL A 383 5.05 -9.87 -1.16
C VAL A 383 5.70 -10.17 0.19
N LEU A 384 6.86 -10.82 0.18
CA LEU A 384 7.74 -10.97 1.34
C LEU A 384 9.03 -10.19 1.07
N LEU A 385 9.33 -9.20 1.90
CA LEU A 385 10.56 -8.43 1.88
C LEU A 385 11.58 -9.10 2.80
N VAL A 386 12.78 -9.34 2.27
CA VAL A 386 13.92 -9.95 2.96
C VAL A 386 15.12 -9.06 2.73
N GLU A 387 15.29 -8.10 3.62
CA GLU A 387 16.12 -6.93 3.37
C GLU A 387 17.05 -6.65 4.55
N GLY A 388 18.09 -5.85 4.32
CA GLY A 388 19.00 -5.44 5.38
C GLY A 388 19.77 -4.18 5.04
N SER A 389 20.25 -3.50 6.08
CA SER A 389 21.09 -2.30 5.94
C SER A 389 22.43 -2.61 5.27
N ASP A 390 22.86 -3.88 5.33
CA ASP A 390 24.04 -4.42 4.66
C ASP A 390 23.84 -5.90 4.30
N GLY A 391 24.83 -6.50 3.64
CA GLY A 391 24.74 -7.90 3.19
C GLY A 391 24.57 -8.90 4.34
N PHE A 392 25.15 -8.61 5.50
CA PHE A 392 24.97 -9.44 6.69
C PHE A 392 23.53 -9.37 7.20
N GLY A 393 22.94 -8.18 7.24
CA GLY A 393 21.53 -7.98 7.56
C GLY A 393 20.60 -8.82 6.69
N VAL A 394 20.84 -8.84 5.38
CA VAL A 394 20.09 -9.69 4.43
C VAL A 394 20.28 -11.17 4.75
N GLU A 395 21.52 -11.61 4.99
CA GLU A 395 21.79 -13.01 5.36
C GLU A 395 21.11 -13.39 6.69
N GLY A 396 21.04 -12.47 7.65
CA GLY A 396 20.32 -12.67 8.91
C GLY A 396 18.82 -12.82 8.72
N ALA A 397 18.24 -12.03 7.80
CA ALA A 397 16.84 -12.15 7.41
C ALA A 397 16.56 -13.48 6.72
N GLY A 398 17.42 -13.86 5.76
CA GLY A 398 17.37 -15.15 5.09
C GLY A 398 17.43 -16.34 6.06
N GLU A 399 18.39 -16.35 6.96
CA GLU A 399 18.54 -17.41 7.96
C GLU A 399 17.32 -17.53 8.87
N ARG A 400 16.75 -16.40 9.28
CA ARG A 400 15.57 -16.41 10.14
C ARG A 400 14.36 -17.00 9.39
N ILE A 401 14.19 -16.76 8.09
CA ILE A 401 13.11 -17.31 7.25
C ILE A 401 13.11 -18.83 7.20
N LYS A 402 14.30 -19.42 7.11
CA LYS A 402 14.47 -20.88 7.00
C LYS A 402 14.18 -21.60 8.32
N ARG A 403 14.17 -20.89 9.46
CA ARG A 403 13.82 -21.49 10.75
C ARG A 403 12.30 -21.68 10.78
N GLU A 404 11.84 -22.90 11.06
CA GLU A 404 10.42 -23.28 11.21
C GLU A 404 9.62 -22.41 12.21
N SER A 405 10.32 -21.57 12.99
CA SER A 405 9.80 -20.66 14.00
C SER A 405 9.45 -19.24 13.52
N ILE A 406 9.24 -18.98 12.22
CA ILE A 406 8.57 -17.72 11.79
C ILE A 406 7.05 -17.79 12.09
N SER A 407 6.64 -18.48 13.15
CA SER A 407 5.28 -18.43 13.70
C SER A 407 5.02 -17.12 14.46
N VAL A 408 5.45 -15.98 13.90
CA VAL A 408 5.24 -14.66 14.50
C VAL A 408 3.92 -14.13 13.94
N GLY A 409 2.94 -13.92 14.82
CA GLY A 409 1.64 -13.33 14.45
C GLY A 409 1.70 -11.84 14.10
N ARG A 410 2.85 -11.34 13.68
CA ARG A 410 3.12 -9.94 13.29
C ARG A 410 3.47 -9.88 11.80
N ARG A 411 3.29 -8.70 11.21
CA ARG A 411 3.58 -8.41 9.81
C ARG A 411 5.07 -8.25 9.51
N SER A 412 5.84 -7.71 10.46
CA SER A 412 7.26 -7.37 10.30
C SER A 412 8.10 -7.82 11.51
N LEU A 413 9.37 -8.14 11.26
CA LEU A 413 10.36 -8.54 12.24
C LEU A 413 11.74 -7.96 11.88
N ILE A 414 12.35 -7.23 12.83
CA ILE A 414 13.76 -6.87 12.74
C ILE A 414 14.58 -8.06 13.24
N VAL A 415 15.57 -8.45 12.46
CA VAL A 415 16.51 -9.53 12.79
C VAL A 415 17.92 -8.98 12.89
N LYS A 416 18.76 -9.57 13.73
CA LYS A 416 20.19 -9.29 13.76
C LYS A 416 20.92 -10.50 13.19
N PHE A 417 21.86 -10.26 12.28
CA PHE A 417 22.72 -11.30 11.77
C PHE A 417 23.56 -11.88 12.91
N SER A 418 23.34 -13.16 13.20
CA SER A 418 24.22 -13.98 14.02
C SER A 418 24.89 -14.99 13.08
N SER A 419 26.01 -14.62 12.46
CA SER A 419 26.77 -15.55 11.62
C SER A 419 27.15 -16.81 12.40
N CYS A 420 27.02 -17.96 11.73
CA CYS A 420 27.69 -19.20 12.09
C CYS A 420 27.43 -19.71 13.50
N SER A 421 26.19 -20.14 13.71
CA SER A 421 25.79 -20.87 14.89
C SER A 421 26.31 -22.31 14.89
N LYS A 422 27.61 -22.52 15.12
CA LYS A 422 28.11 -23.84 15.52
C LYS A 422 27.34 -24.23 16.78
N LYS A 423 26.44 -25.20 16.63
CA LYS A 423 25.64 -25.70 17.75
C LYS A 423 26.60 -26.20 18.81
N ILE A 424 26.48 -25.67 20.01
CA ILE A 424 27.27 -26.11 21.14
C ILE A 424 26.61 -27.37 21.67
N GLN A 425 27.33 -28.49 21.55
CA GLN A 425 26.92 -29.75 22.16
C GLN A 425 27.67 -29.90 23.48
N SER A 426 26.92 -29.93 24.58
CA SER A 426 27.44 -30.19 25.91
C SER A 426 26.45 -31.07 26.67
N PRO A 427 26.89 -32.19 27.24
CA PRO A 427 26.03 -33.02 28.09
C PRO A 427 25.44 -32.25 29.27
N ILE A 428 26.20 -31.31 29.84
CA ILE A 428 25.74 -30.47 30.95
C ILE A 428 24.65 -29.51 30.48
N LEU A 429 24.85 -28.82 29.34
CA LEU A 429 23.83 -27.92 28.82
C LEU A 429 22.55 -28.68 28.45
N SER A 430 22.67 -29.87 27.87
CA SER A 430 21.52 -30.71 27.52
C SER A 430 20.80 -31.25 28.75
N LYS A 431 21.53 -31.54 29.84
CA LYS A 431 20.95 -31.97 31.12
C LYS A 431 20.20 -30.84 31.82
N VAL A 432 20.78 -29.64 31.86
CA VAL A 432 20.20 -28.48 32.56
C VAL A 432 19.09 -27.83 31.73
N PHE A 433 19.26 -27.80 30.42
CA PHE A 433 18.39 -27.10 29.48
C PHE A 433 18.02 -28.01 28.28
N PRO A 434 17.20 -29.06 28.51
CA PRO A 434 16.92 -30.07 27.48
C PRO A 434 16.27 -29.48 26.21
N ASP A 435 15.49 -28.41 26.37
CA ASP A 435 14.75 -27.77 25.27
C ASP A 435 15.45 -26.53 24.70
N VAL A 436 16.67 -26.22 25.13
CA VAL A 436 17.40 -25.03 24.70
C VAL A 436 18.50 -25.41 23.72
N LYS A 437 18.53 -24.70 22.59
CA LYS A 437 19.60 -24.84 21.59
C LYS A 437 20.62 -23.74 21.80
N PHE A 438 21.87 -24.10 22.06
CA PHE A 438 22.97 -23.15 22.23
C PHE A 438 23.84 -23.06 20.98
N TYR A 439 24.28 -21.84 20.68
CA TYR A 439 24.96 -21.51 19.45
C TYR A 439 26.10 -20.53 19.70
N LYS A 440 27.28 -20.75 19.11
CA LYS A 440 28.30 -19.69 19.02
C LYS A 440 27.86 -18.65 18.00
N ALA A 441 27.92 -17.37 18.30
CA ALA A 441 27.49 -16.32 17.38
C ALA A 441 28.46 -15.14 17.43
N ILE A 442 28.59 -14.40 16.33
CA ILE A 442 29.27 -13.10 16.37
C ILE A 442 28.36 -12.09 17.07
N ILE A 443 28.73 -11.64 18.26
CA ILE A 443 27.93 -10.72 19.08
C ILE A 443 28.42 -9.27 18.98
N LYS A 444 29.72 -9.07 18.72
CA LYS A 444 30.35 -7.75 18.55
C LYS A 444 31.14 -7.71 17.23
N PRO A 445 30.76 -6.84 16.28
CA PRO A 445 31.48 -6.69 15.02
C PRO A 445 32.73 -5.82 15.25
N ALA A 446 33.83 -6.45 15.65
CA ALA A 446 35.15 -5.83 15.75
C ALA A 446 36.14 -6.58 14.83
N LYS A 447 37.36 -6.06 14.67
CA LYS A 447 38.48 -6.81 14.10
C LYS A 447 39.44 -7.13 15.24
N PRO A 448 39.50 -8.39 15.75
CA PRO A 448 38.72 -9.57 15.34
C PRO A 448 37.27 -9.56 15.87
N PRO A 449 36.34 -10.33 15.26
CA PRO A 449 34.93 -10.35 15.70
C PRO A 449 34.81 -10.89 17.12
N GLY A 450 34.06 -10.20 17.97
CA GLY A 450 33.68 -10.72 19.28
C GLY A 450 32.66 -11.83 19.13
N VAL A 451 33.06 -13.05 19.44
CA VAL A 451 32.19 -14.23 19.49
C VAL A 451 31.53 -14.27 20.87
N GLY A 452 30.28 -14.72 20.92
CA GLY A 452 29.46 -14.94 22.11
C GLY A 452 28.63 -16.21 21.96
N ILE A 453 27.78 -16.49 22.94
CA ILE A 453 26.87 -17.64 22.91
C ILE A 453 25.42 -17.13 22.94
N ILE A 454 24.56 -17.71 22.11
CA ILE A 454 23.12 -17.43 22.11
C ILE A 454 22.40 -18.72 22.49
N GLY A 455 21.56 -18.66 23.53
CA GLY A 455 20.58 -19.68 23.86
C GLY A 455 19.25 -19.39 23.15
N VAL A 456 18.62 -20.40 22.55
CA VAL A 456 17.31 -20.28 21.91
C VAL A 456 16.32 -21.23 22.56
N TYR A 457 15.28 -20.69 23.16
CA TYR A 457 14.22 -21.42 23.86
C TYR A 457 12.85 -20.92 23.41
N LYS A 458 11.99 -21.82 22.92
CA LYS A 458 10.64 -21.50 22.40
C LYS A 458 10.61 -20.31 21.42
N GLY A 459 11.65 -20.19 20.58
CA GLY A 459 11.79 -19.12 19.58
C GLY A 459 12.29 -17.77 20.11
N LYS A 460 12.51 -17.64 21.42
CA LYS A 460 13.15 -16.48 22.06
C LYS A 460 14.67 -16.70 22.18
N GLU A 461 15.44 -15.65 21.93
CA GLU A 461 16.90 -15.66 21.97
C GLU A 461 17.40 -14.99 23.26
N TYR A 462 18.49 -15.51 23.82
CA TYR A 462 19.12 -15.06 25.07
C TYR A 462 20.63 -14.95 24.84
N LEU A 463 21.21 -13.77 25.09
CA LEU A 463 22.64 -13.51 24.95
C LEU A 463 23.38 -13.98 26.21
N MET A 464 24.35 -14.87 26.05
CA MET A 464 25.10 -15.43 27.18
C MET A 464 26.46 -14.75 27.35
N PRO A 465 26.90 -14.57 28.62
CA PRO A 465 26.25 -15.02 29.85
C PRO A 465 25.20 -14.06 30.45
N GLU A 466 25.00 -12.88 29.86
CA GLU A 466 24.22 -11.78 30.45
C GLU A 466 22.75 -12.15 30.72
N ASP A 467 22.12 -12.91 29.83
CA ASP A 467 20.71 -13.31 29.93
C ASP A 467 20.51 -14.68 30.61
N PHE A 468 21.53 -15.25 31.26
CA PHE A 468 21.45 -16.60 31.81
C PHE A 468 20.29 -16.78 32.80
N ASN A 469 20.14 -15.88 33.76
CA ASN A 469 19.07 -16.00 34.76
C ASN A 469 17.68 -15.86 34.12
N TYR A 470 17.53 -15.01 33.09
CA TYR A 470 16.27 -14.93 32.33
C TYR A 470 15.95 -16.25 31.63
N LEU A 471 16.96 -16.91 31.06
CA LEU A 471 16.79 -18.22 30.45
C LEU A 471 16.36 -19.28 31.49
N VAL A 472 17.00 -19.30 32.67
CA VAL A 472 16.66 -20.21 33.77
C VAL A 472 15.21 -20.03 34.23
N ILE A 473 14.78 -18.77 34.43
CA ILE A 473 13.41 -18.42 34.82
C ILE A 473 12.40 -18.85 33.74
N ASP A 474 12.66 -18.51 32.47
CA ASP A 474 11.73 -18.84 31.38
C ASP A 474 11.64 -20.36 31.13
N CYS A 475 12.70 -21.12 31.45
CA CYS A 475 12.68 -22.58 31.44
C CYS A 475 11.97 -23.20 32.65
N GLY A 476 11.57 -22.40 33.66
CA GLY A 476 10.94 -22.89 34.88
C GLY A 476 11.88 -23.71 35.76
N ILE A 477 13.19 -23.41 35.73
CA ILE A 477 14.20 -24.15 36.49
C ILE A 477 14.43 -23.45 37.83
N ASP A 478 14.15 -24.15 38.94
CA ASP A 478 14.47 -23.69 40.29
C ASP A 478 15.94 -23.95 40.66
N PHE A 479 16.57 -23.03 41.39
CA PHE A 479 17.91 -23.25 41.97
C PHE A 479 17.82 -24.09 43.26
N LYS A 480 17.67 -25.40 43.11
CA LYS A 480 17.66 -26.35 44.23
C LYS A 480 19.07 -26.80 44.58
N LYS A 481 19.29 -27.20 45.84
CA LYS A 481 20.59 -27.76 46.28
C LYS A 481 21.10 -28.89 45.35
N SER A 482 20.18 -29.66 44.77
CA SER A 482 20.47 -30.76 43.85
C SER A 482 20.98 -30.34 42.46
N ASN A 483 20.70 -29.11 41.98
CA ASN A 483 21.09 -28.68 40.62
C ASN A 483 21.96 -27.41 40.57
N LYS A 484 22.20 -26.72 41.71
CA LYS A 484 23.08 -25.54 41.80
C LYS A 484 24.45 -25.77 41.13
N ILE A 485 25.03 -26.95 41.34
CA ILE A 485 26.32 -27.33 40.75
C ILE A 485 26.23 -27.43 39.22
N ASP A 486 25.18 -28.05 38.68
CA ASP A 486 25.03 -28.21 37.24
C ASP A 486 24.70 -26.89 36.55
N LEU A 487 23.91 -26.01 37.19
CA LEU A 487 23.68 -24.63 36.74
C LEU A 487 24.98 -23.81 36.70
N ALA A 488 25.84 -23.93 37.71
CA ALA A 488 27.14 -23.25 37.73
C ALA A 488 28.05 -23.76 36.60
N LYS A 489 28.09 -25.08 36.39
CA LYS A 489 28.82 -25.67 35.25
C LYS A 489 28.28 -25.16 33.90
N ALA A 490 26.96 -25.10 33.74
CA ALA A 490 26.34 -24.57 32.53
C ALA A 490 26.73 -23.10 32.29
N PHE A 491 26.68 -22.28 33.33
CA PHE A 491 27.10 -20.87 33.27
C PHE A 491 28.55 -20.71 32.82
N ILE A 492 29.47 -21.52 33.35
CA ILE A 492 30.90 -21.47 32.97
C ILE A 492 31.07 -21.80 31.49
N ILE A 493 30.37 -22.82 30.98
CA ILE A 493 30.45 -23.25 29.59
C ILE A 493 29.99 -22.13 28.64
N ILE A 494 28.87 -21.48 28.95
CA ILE A 494 28.29 -20.44 28.07
C ILE A 494 28.93 -19.06 28.23
N SER A 495 29.66 -18.83 29.33
CA SER A 495 30.37 -17.57 29.58
C SER A 495 31.59 -17.40 28.70
N ASN A 496 32.07 -18.46 28.05
CA ASN A 496 33.29 -18.40 27.27
C ASN A 496 33.19 -19.20 25.96
N PRO A 497 32.93 -18.50 24.83
CA PRO A 497 32.76 -19.11 23.52
C PRO A 497 34.04 -19.74 22.96
N ALA A 498 35.22 -19.49 23.55
CA ALA A 498 36.48 -20.09 23.12
C ALA A 498 36.75 -21.47 23.76
N LEU A 499 35.92 -21.94 24.70
CA LEU A 499 36.11 -23.29 25.25
C LEU A 499 35.88 -24.36 24.18
N SER A 500 36.81 -25.31 24.13
CA SER A 500 36.72 -26.55 23.37
C SER A 500 36.49 -27.75 24.28
N LYS A 501 37.13 -27.77 25.45
CA LYS A 501 36.98 -28.82 26.46
C LYS A 501 37.05 -28.22 27.86
N VAL A 502 36.14 -28.66 28.72
CA VAL A 502 36.09 -28.26 30.13
C VAL A 502 36.06 -29.49 31.01
N SER A 503 36.80 -29.45 32.11
CA SER A 503 36.70 -30.43 33.19
C SER A 503 36.55 -29.67 34.50
N PHE A 504 35.73 -30.21 35.40
CA PHE A 504 35.41 -29.59 36.66
C PHE A 504 36.00 -30.42 37.80
N SER A 505 36.58 -29.77 38.79
CA SER A 505 37.14 -30.40 40.00
C SER A 505 36.80 -29.56 41.23
N ASP A 506 36.92 -30.15 42.43
CA ASP A 506 36.80 -29.45 43.71
C ASP A 506 35.58 -28.52 43.84
N PHE A 507 34.44 -29.10 44.19
CA PHE A 507 33.24 -28.35 44.54
C PHE A 507 33.22 -28.13 46.05
N ASN A 508 33.20 -26.87 46.47
CA ASN A 508 33.06 -26.53 47.88
C ASN A 508 31.88 -25.56 48.06
N LEU A 509 30.83 -26.06 48.70
CA LEU A 509 29.69 -25.26 49.13
C LEU A 509 29.99 -24.80 50.57
N LYS A 510 30.39 -23.54 50.73
CA LYS A 510 30.76 -23.02 52.06
C LYS A 510 29.53 -22.74 52.91
N ASP A 511 28.46 -22.21 52.29
CA ASP A 511 27.18 -21.85 52.90
C ASP A 511 26.02 -22.17 51.93
N GLU A 512 24.75 -22.08 52.36
CA GLU A 512 23.60 -22.36 51.49
C GLU A 512 23.57 -21.50 50.21
N ASP A 513 24.20 -20.32 50.27
CA ASP A 513 24.16 -19.28 49.23
C ASP A 513 25.49 -19.04 48.51
N GLU A 514 26.61 -19.62 48.95
CA GLU A 514 27.93 -19.44 48.30
C GLU A 514 28.50 -20.76 47.77
N LEU A 515 28.65 -20.84 46.45
CA LEU A 515 29.24 -21.99 45.76
C LEU A 515 30.60 -21.62 45.15
N LYS A 516 31.63 -22.38 45.49
CA LYS A 516 32.96 -22.30 44.85
C LYS A 516 33.19 -23.53 43.98
N VAL A 517 33.65 -23.29 42.76
CA VAL A 517 33.92 -24.32 41.76
C VAL A 517 35.30 -24.09 41.18
N ARG A 518 36.19 -25.09 41.26
CA ARG A 518 37.43 -25.08 40.47
C ARG A 518 37.22 -25.75 39.13
N VAL A 519 37.84 -25.18 38.11
CA VAL A 519 37.68 -25.60 36.73
C VAL A 519 39.06 -25.74 36.12
N LYS A 520 39.34 -26.90 35.55
CA LYS A 520 40.46 -27.06 34.62
C LYS A 520 39.93 -26.89 33.21
N ALA A 521 40.17 -25.72 32.63
CA ALA A 521 39.69 -25.35 31.30
C ALA A 521 40.80 -25.55 30.26
N VAL A 522 40.43 -26.12 29.11
CA VAL A 522 41.30 -26.19 27.94
C VAL A 522 40.69 -25.32 26.85
N TYR A 523 41.44 -24.29 26.48
CA TYR A 523 41.09 -23.35 25.41
C TYR A 523 41.74 -23.79 24.11
N LEU A 524 40.94 -23.98 23.07
CA LEU A 524 41.45 -24.13 21.71
C LEU A 524 41.18 -22.83 20.95
N PHE A 525 42.23 -22.08 20.68
CA PHE A 525 42.13 -20.90 19.84
C PHE A 525 42.21 -21.34 18.38
N GLU A 526 41.07 -21.51 17.72
CA GLU A 526 40.97 -21.99 16.33
C GLU A 526 41.86 -21.18 15.38
N THR A 527 41.95 -19.87 15.58
CA THR A 527 42.78 -18.97 14.77
C THR A 527 44.29 -19.19 14.89
N TRP A 528 44.75 -19.82 15.98
CA TRP A 528 46.18 -20.02 16.26
C TRP A 528 46.59 -21.49 16.31
N LYS A 529 45.62 -22.43 16.26
CA LYS A 529 45.80 -23.86 16.53
C LYS A 529 46.60 -24.14 17.81
N LYS A 530 46.52 -23.25 18.80
CA LYS A 530 47.20 -23.38 20.09
C LYS A 530 46.21 -23.80 21.15
N GLU A 531 46.60 -24.81 21.93
CA GLU A 531 45.92 -25.17 23.15
C GLU A 531 46.53 -24.40 24.32
N LYS A 532 45.68 -23.74 25.11
CA LYS A 532 46.09 -23.17 26.39
C LYS A 532 45.30 -23.85 27.49
N LYS A 533 46.02 -24.48 28.43
CA LYS A 533 45.44 -25.03 29.65
C LYS A 533 45.50 -23.96 30.74
N THR A 534 44.40 -23.77 31.44
CA THR A 534 44.32 -22.84 32.58
C THR A 534 43.51 -23.47 33.69
N GLU A 535 43.92 -23.23 34.92
CA GLU A 535 43.07 -23.48 36.07
C GLU A 535 42.35 -22.18 36.45
N GLU A 536 41.06 -22.30 36.71
CA GLU A 536 40.19 -21.17 37.03
C GLU A 536 39.39 -21.51 38.27
N GLU A 537 39.30 -20.56 39.19
CA GLU A 537 38.39 -20.64 40.33
C GLU A 537 37.22 -19.71 40.09
N TRP A 538 36.01 -20.27 40.14
CA TRP A 538 34.77 -19.55 39.97
C TRP A 538 34.01 -19.52 41.29
N ARG A 539 33.53 -18.34 41.69
CA ARG A 539 32.72 -18.15 42.89
C ARG A 539 31.35 -17.60 42.49
N PHE A 540 30.31 -18.26 42.95
CA PHE A 540 28.92 -17.92 42.70
C PHE A 540 28.25 -17.55 44.02
N VAL A 541 27.66 -16.36 44.08
CA VAL A 541 26.72 -15.98 45.14
C VAL A 541 25.32 -16.19 44.59
N ILE A 542 24.53 -17.02 45.24
CA ILE A 542 23.17 -17.40 44.82
C ILE A 542 22.19 -16.81 45.82
N LYS A 543 21.20 -16.06 45.35
CA LYS A 543 20.15 -15.53 46.22
C LYS A 543 18.83 -15.45 45.46
N ASN A 544 17.71 -15.78 46.10
CA ASN A 544 16.38 -15.73 45.50
C ASN A 544 16.27 -16.49 44.16
N ASN A 545 16.78 -17.72 44.11
CA ASN A 545 16.80 -18.56 42.90
C ASN A 545 17.46 -17.92 41.67
N GLN A 546 18.56 -17.21 41.86
CA GLN A 546 19.37 -16.67 40.75
C GLN A 546 20.83 -16.49 41.16
N PHE A 547 21.74 -16.46 40.18
CA PHE A 547 23.12 -16.02 40.41
C PHE A 547 23.13 -14.51 40.63
N LEU A 548 23.52 -14.05 41.82
CA LEU A 548 23.64 -12.63 42.17
C LEU A 548 24.99 -12.06 41.74
N THR A 549 26.07 -12.80 42.00
CA THR A 549 27.44 -12.38 41.67
C THR A 549 28.23 -13.58 41.17
N VAL A 550 29.03 -13.39 40.11
CA VAL A 550 29.94 -14.42 39.59
C VAL A 550 31.36 -13.85 39.49
N GLN A 551 32.29 -14.37 40.28
CA GLN A 551 33.70 -13.97 40.21
C GLN A 551 34.53 -15.06 39.56
N LYS A 552 35.46 -14.67 38.68
CA LYS A 552 36.40 -15.58 38.03
C LYS A 552 37.83 -15.20 38.41
N LYS A 553 38.59 -16.14 38.96
CA LYS A 553 40.01 -15.99 39.24
C LYS A 553 40.81 -16.95 38.38
N ILE A 554 41.77 -16.45 37.59
CA ILE A 554 42.68 -17.30 36.82
C ILE A 554 43.85 -17.67 37.73
N VAL A 555 44.06 -18.98 37.93
CA VAL A 555 45.13 -19.51 38.76
C VAL A 555 46.29 -19.89 37.85
N PHE A 556 47.38 -19.11 37.90
CA PHE A 556 48.63 -19.44 37.21
C PHE A 556 49.56 -20.19 38.16
N PRO A 557 50.25 -21.25 37.70
CA PRO A 557 51.15 -22.01 38.58
C PRO A 557 52.38 -21.22 39.06
N GLU A 558 52.80 -20.14 38.38
CA GLU A 558 54.14 -19.55 38.62
C GLU A 558 54.23 -18.00 38.66
N ARG A 559 53.13 -17.24 38.51
CA ARG A 559 53.14 -15.75 38.62
C ARG A 559 51.81 -15.21 39.18
N GLU A 560 51.85 -13.98 39.71
CA GLU A 560 50.75 -13.25 40.38
C GLU A 560 49.36 -13.51 39.75
N ALA A 561 48.37 -13.79 40.61
CA ALA A 561 47.02 -14.11 40.19
C ALA A 561 46.27 -12.89 39.66
N HIS A 562 45.76 -12.94 38.43
CA HIS A 562 44.84 -11.95 37.90
C HIS A 562 43.39 -12.31 38.26
N ILE A 563 42.69 -11.38 38.93
CA ILE A 563 41.27 -11.51 39.27
C ILE A 563 40.45 -10.80 38.19
N ILE A 564 39.48 -11.49 37.59
CA ILE A 564 38.51 -10.92 36.66
C ILE A 564 37.12 -11.04 37.31
N GLU A 565 36.56 -9.93 37.76
CA GLU A 565 35.22 -9.92 38.33
C GLU A 565 34.18 -9.73 37.23
N TYR A 566 33.19 -10.62 37.15
CA TYR A 566 32.01 -10.43 36.30
C TYR A 566 30.87 -9.91 37.16
N PHE A 567 30.57 -8.62 37.04
CA PHE A 567 29.36 -8.06 37.62
C PHE A 567 28.20 -8.32 36.66
N ILE A 568 27.39 -9.33 36.97
CA ILE A 568 26.09 -9.48 36.33
C ILE A 568 25.16 -8.47 37.03
N HIS A 569 25.07 -7.26 36.48
CA HIS A 569 24.20 -6.24 37.04
C HIS A 569 22.73 -6.58 36.77
N PHE A 570 21.96 -6.76 37.84
CA PHE A 570 20.52 -6.97 37.77
C PHE A 570 19.77 -5.64 37.78
N TYR A 571 18.93 -5.43 36.78
CA TYR A 571 17.74 -4.60 36.95
C TYR A 571 16.66 -5.49 37.55
N ARG A 572 16.23 -5.21 38.79
CA ARG A 572 14.93 -5.68 39.27
C ARG A 572 13.89 -5.21 38.23
N ARG A 573 13.08 -6.13 37.71
CA ARG A 573 11.82 -5.74 37.09
C ARG A 573 10.88 -5.15 38.13
#